data_AF-A0A2E9UV23-F1
#
_entry.id   AF-A0A2E9UV23-F1
#
_cell.length_a   1.000
_cell.length_b   1.000
_cell.length_c   1.000
_cell.angle_alpha   90.00
_cell.angle_beta   90.00
_cell.angle_gamma   90.00
#
_symmetry.space_group_name_H-M   'P 1'
#
loop_
_entity.id
_entity.type
_entity.pdbx_description
1 polymer ?
#
loop_
_entity_poly.entity_id
_entity_poly.type
_entity_poly.pdbx_seq_one_letter_code
_entity_poly.pdbx_strand_id
1 'polypeptide(L)' 'KIASKSNLTIKIGKQAFYKQLEMPLSEAYEYTSKVMIQNMQARDADEGISAFIEKRVPVWIGK' A
#
# COMPACT_ATOMS: atom_id res chain seq x y z
N LYS A 1 -9.70 0.00 -12.97
CA LYS A 1 -9.70 -1.48 -12.81
C LYS A 1 -8.61 -1.86 -11.81
N ILE A 2 -8.82 -2.87 -10.96
CA ILE A 2 -7.83 -3.28 -9.94
C ILE A 2 -6.51 -3.73 -10.59
N ALA A 3 -6.59 -4.44 -11.71
CA ALA A 3 -5.42 -4.95 -12.44
C ALA A 3 -4.49 -3.85 -13.03
N SER A 4 -4.88 -2.58 -13.03
CA SER A 4 -4.04 -1.47 -13.54
C SER A 4 -3.26 -0.74 -12.42
N LYS A 5 -3.18 -1.32 -11.24
CA LYS A 5 -2.50 -0.78 -10.05
C LYS A 5 -1.35 -1.72 -9.66
N SER A 6 -0.42 -1.25 -8.84
CA SER A 6 0.65 -2.11 -8.30
C SER A 6 0.07 -3.34 -7.60
N ASN A 7 0.47 -4.52 -8.07
CA ASN A 7 0.06 -5.80 -7.49
C ASN A 7 0.63 -5.99 -6.08
N LEU A 8 1.84 -5.50 -5.82
CA LEU A 8 2.52 -5.56 -4.53
C LEU A 8 1.79 -4.74 -3.49
N THR A 9 1.50 -3.47 -3.81
CA THR A 9 0.77 -2.56 -2.92
C THR A 9 -0.63 -3.08 -2.60
N ILE A 10 -1.34 -3.63 -3.61
CA ILE A 10 -2.66 -4.25 -3.38
C ILE A 10 -2.55 -5.47 -2.45
N LYS A 11 -1.54 -6.33 -2.65
CA LYS A 11 -1.35 -7.53 -1.82
C LYS A 11 -1.13 -7.15 -0.35
N ILE A 12 -0.22 -6.20 -0.10
CA ILE A 12 0.09 -5.72 1.26
C ILE A 12 -1.16 -5.13 1.92
N GLY A 13 -1.84 -4.20 1.24
CA GLY A 13 -3.03 -3.55 1.77
C GLY A 13 -4.17 -4.53 2.06
N LYS A 14 -4.39 -5.52 1.18
CA LYS A 14 -5.42 -6.54 1.37
C LYS A 14 -5.12 -7.46 2.56
N GLN A 15 -3.86 -7.89 2.71
CA GLN A 15 -3.45 -8.69 3.87
C GLN A 15 -3.60 -7.91 5.18
N ALA A 16 -3.20 -6.64 5.19
CA ALA A 16 -3.36 -5.77 6.34
C ALA A 16 -4.82 -5.57 6.71
N PHE A 17 -5.68 -5.34 5.72
CA PHE A 17 -7.11 -5.18 5.90
C PHE A 17 -7.74 -6.38 6.61
N TYR A 18 -7.51 -7.61 6.14
CA TYR A 18 -8.09 -8.78 6.79
C TYR A 18 -7.54 -9.02 8.19
N LYS A 19 -6.24 -8.76 8.40
CA LYS A 19 -5.62 -8.97 9.71
C LYS A 19 -6.10 -7.96 10.76
N GLN A 20 -6.34 -6.71 10.39
CA GLN A 20 -6.84 -5.70 11.36
C GLN A 20 -8.30 -5.93 11.78
N LEU A 21 -9.11 -6.64 10.99
CA LEU A 21 -10.53 -6.88 11.31
C LEU A 21 -10.71 -7.69 12.60
N GLU A 22 -9.71 -8.47 12.97
CA GLU A 22 -9.70 -9.31 14.17
C GLU A 22 -9.07 -8.61 15.39
N MET A 23 -8.66 -7.34 15.25
CA MET A 23 -7.93 -6.59 16.28
C MET A 23 -8.82 -5.55 16.97
N PRO A 24 -8.58 -5.29 18.27
CA PRO A 24 -9.08 -4.07 18.92
C PRO A 24 -8.57 -2.81 18.21
N LEU A 25 -9.35 -1.73 18.26
CA LEU A 25 -9.07 -0.51 17.49
C LEU A 25 -7.66 0.05 17.70
N SER A 26 -7.18 0.10 18.94
CA SER A 26 -5.83 0.60 19.26
C SER A 26 -4.74 -0.24 18.61
N GLU A 27 -4.88 -1.57 18.64
CA GLU A 27 -3.93 -2.50 18.03
C GLU A 27 -3.98 -2.44 16.50
N ALA A 28 -5.20 -2.32 15.93
CA ALA A 28 -5.39 -2.14 14.50
C ALA A 28 -4.65 -0.88 14.00
N TYR A 29 -4.75 0.25 14.73
CA TYR A 29 -4.01 1.47 14.40
C TYR A 29 -2.50 1.28 14.47
N GLU A 30 -1.99 0.64 15.53
CA GLU A 30 -0.55 0.40 15.67
C GLU A 30 -0.03 -0.51 14.56
N TYR A 31 -0.75 -1.60 14.26
CA TYR A 31 -0.40 -2.55 13.23
C TYR A 31 -0.41 -1.92 11.83
N THR A 32 -1.52 -1.26 11.45
CA THR A 32 -1.66 -0.67 10.11
C THR A 32 -0.69 0.47 9.88
N SER A 33 -0.35 1.25 10.91
CA SER A 33 0.69 2.28 10.82
C SER A 33 2.05 1.68 10.45
N LYS A 34 2.45 0.57 11.10
CA LYS A 34 3.68 -0.16 10.77
C LYS A 34 3.68 -0.71 9.35
N VAL A 35 2.56 -1.30 8.92
CA VAL A 35 2.41 -1.80 7.54
C VAL A 35 2.54 -0.67 6.53
N MET A 36 1.95 0.49 6.80
CA MET A 36 2.00 1.63 5.89
C MET A 36 3.42 2.17 5.75
N ILE A 37 4.20 2.24 6.84
CA ILE A 37 5.62 2.60 6.81
C ILE A 37 6.43 1.61 5.98
N GLN A 38 6.21 0.30 6.14
CA GLN A 38 6.88 -0.71 5.33
C GLN A 38 6.49 -0.60 3.85
N ASN A 39 5.22 -0.35 3.57
CA ASN A 39 4.74 -0.18 2.20
C ASN A 39 5.35 1.05 1.51
N MET A 40 5.64 2.12 2.25
CA MET A 40 6.34 3.31 1.72
C MET A 40 7.79 3.01 1.26
N GLN A 41 8.38 1.88 1.68
CA GLN A 41 9.69 1.44 1.22
C GLN A 41 9.62 0.69 -0.14
N ALA A 42 8.43 0.33 -0.61
CA ALA A 42 8.26 -0.30 -1.92
C ALA A 42 8.47 0.72 -3.05
N ARG A 43 9.13 0.31 -4.13
CA ARG A 43 9.39 1.21 -5.27
C ARG A 43 8.09 1.65 -5.95
N ASP A 44 7.12 0.76 -6.03
CA ASP A 44 5.79 1.09 -6.52
C ASP A 44 5.04 2.10 -5.63
N ALA A 45 5.36 2.22 -4.33
CA ALA A 45 4.76 3.24 -3.48
C ALA A 45 5.34 4.63 -3.81
N ASP A 46 6.67 4.72 -3.93
CA ASP A 46 7.37 5.95 -4.33
C ASP A 46 6.92 6.42 -5.73
N GLU A 47 6.88 5.51 -6.70
CA GLU A 47 6.41 5.77 -8.06
C GLU A 47 4.94 6.25 -8.07
N GLY A 48 4.08 5.63 -7.27
CA GLY A 48 2.66 6.02 -7.19
C GLY A 48 2.48 7.44 -6.65
N ILE A 49 3.30 7.83 -5.67
CA ILE A 49 3.30 9.18 -5.08
C ILE A 49 3.87 10.18 -6.08
N SER A 50 5.03 9.89 -6.67
CA SER A 50 5.68 10.74 -7.66
C SER A 50 4.79 10.96 -8.88
N ALA A 51 4.22 9.90 -9.44
CA ALA A 51 3.30 9.99 -10.58
C ALA A 51 2.04 10.81 -10.26
N PHE A 52 1.53 10.71 -9.03
CA PHE A 52 0.39 11.51 -8.58
C PHE A 52 0.73 13.01 -8.49
N ILE A 53 1.87 13.35 -7.87
CA ILE A 53 2.36 14.73 -7.75
C ILE A 53 2.62 15.33 -9.13
N GLU A 54 3.25 14.57 -10.02
CA GLU A 54 3.61 14.98 -11.38
C GLU A 54 2.44 14.89 -12.38
N LYS A 55 1.26 14.40 -11.96
CA LYS A 55 0.05 14.22 -12.79
C LYS A 55 0.29 13.35 -14.04
N ARG A 56 1.13 12.33 -13.93
CA ARG A 56 1.40 11.35 -15.00
C ARG A 56 0.84 9.98 -14.67
N VAL A 57 0.81 9.09 -15.67
CA VAL A 57 0.43 7.70 -15.45
C VAL A 57 1.62 6.97 -14.77
N PRO A 58 1.38 6.24 -13.67
CA PRO A 58 2.43 5.49 -12.99
C PRO A 58 2.85 4.24 -13.76
N VAL A 59 4.13 3.86 -13.64
CA VAL A 59 4.73 2.65 -14.22
C VAL A 59 5.06 1.66 -13.12
N TRP A 60 4.23 0.65 -12.95
CA TRP A 60 4.41 -0.36 -11.91
C TRP A 60 5.43 -1.43 -12.29
N ILE A 61 6.33 -1.78 -11.37
CA ILE A 61 7.31 -2.86 -11.54
C ILE A 61 7.06 -4.07 -10.62
N GLY A 62 6.08 -3.97 -9.72
CA GLY A 62 5.70 -5.03 -8.78
C GLY A 62 6.75 -5.26 -7.69
N LYS A 63 7.51 -4.22 -7.32
CA LYS A 63 8.61 -4.26 -6.35
C LYS A 63 8.63 -3.03 -5.46
#